data_AF-A0A328E0C1-F1
#
_entry.id   AF-A0A328E0C1-F1
#
_cell.length_a   1.000
_cell.length_b   1.000
_cell.length_c   1.000
_cell.angle_alpha   90.00
_cell.angle_beta   90.00
_cell.angle_gamma   90.00
#
_symmetry.space_group_name_H-M   'P 1'
#
loop_
_entity.id
_entity.type
_entity.pdbx_description
1 polymer ?
#
loop_
_entity_poly.entity_id
_entity_poly.type
_entity_poly.pdbx_seq_one_letter_code
_entity_poly.pdbx_strand_id
1 'polypeptide(L)'
;MARLLSVLILVTLATSFNWFRSQSRKELRIKQVIQDQKVKPGGRTNPTMPDPSRVLQISWHPRVFLYQDFLSEEECDELMASEKTIVAEIEERISAWTFLPRENSEPLKVLQYEGEDPEQTYSYLDKNSTQLQDEPLMATVILYLSNVTSGGQILFPKSTCSESNCGESNCTIKPTKGNALLFFNSNLDATPDDTSSHARCPVIEGKMGYAIKLFYLKAVSRAERDAIVSDDCVDEDDNCPRWAAIGECSRNPVFMVGSPDYYGTCRRSCSAC
;
A
#
# COMPACT_ATOMS: atom_id res chain seq x y z
N MET A 1 -22.58 -39.49 31.90
CA MET A 1 -22.56 -38.02 31.82
C MET A 1 -21.22 -37.42 32.24
N ALA A 2 -20.70 -37.68 33.45
CA ALA A 2 -19.45 -37.06 33.93
C ALA A 2 -18.18 -37.39 33.12
N ARG A 3 -18.02 -38.62 32.60
CA ARG A 3 -16.81 -39.02 31.85
C ARG A 3 -16.71 -38.45 30.43
N LEU A 4 -17.83 -38.08 29.81
CA LEU A 4 -17.86 -37.46 28.47
C LEU A 4 -17.51 -35.96 28.53
N LEU A 5 -17.91 -35.28 29.61
CA LEU A 5 -17.58 -33.87 29.86
C LEU A 5 -16.07 -33.66 30.10
N SER A 6 -15.40 -34.57 30.82
CA SER A 6 -13.95 -34.46 31.08
C SER A 6 -13.09 -34.60 29.81
N VAL A 7 -13.51 -35.44 28.86
CA VAL A 7 -12.79 -35.63 27.59
C VAL A 7 -12.96 -34.41 26.67
N LEU A 8 -14.16 -33.81 26.63
CA LEU A 8 -14.41 -32.60 25.85
C LEU A 8 -13.55 -31.42 26.32
N ILE A 9 -13.38 -31.26 27.63
CA ILE A 9 -12.57 -30.18 28.24
C ILE A 9 -11.07 -30.36 27.91
N LEU A 10 -10.55 -31.58 27.94
CA LEU A 10 -9.15 -31.85 27.60
C LEU A 10 -8.85 -31.60 26.10
N VAL A 11 -9.81 -31.88 25.22
CA VAL A 11 -9.66 -31.62 23.78
C VAL A 11 -9.68 -30.12 23.48
N THR A 12 -10.55 -29.33 24.12
CA THR A 12 -10.59 -27.87 23.94
C THR A 12 -9.36 -27.16 24.52
N LEU A 13 -8.82 -27.66 25.64
CA LEU A 13 -7.55 -27.19 26.21
C LEU A 13 -6.35 -27.53 25.31
N ALA A 14 -6.32 -28.70 24.68
CA ALA A 14 -5.24 -29.08 23.76
C ALA A 14 -5.27 -28.27 22.44
N THR A 15 -6.45 -27.95 21.90
CA THR A 15 -6.58 -27.13 20.69
C THR A 15 -6.22 -25.66 20.95
N SER A 16 -6.61 -25.12 22.12
CA SER A 16 -6.24 -23.76 22.54
C SER A 16 -4.74 -23.63 22.85
N PHE A 17 -4.12 -24.62 23.49
CA PHE A 17 -2.66 -24.64 23.69
C PHE A 17 -1.87 -24.72 22.38
N ASN A 18 -2.32 -25.53 21.42
CA ASN A 18 -1.65 -25.63 20.12
C ASN A 18 -1.79 -24.34 19.27
N TRP A 19 -2.95 -23.68 19.35
CA TRP A 19 -3.16 -22.36 18.73
C TRP A 19 -2.25 -21.30 19.37
N PHE A 20 -2.23 -21.22 20.71
CA PHE A 20 -1.41 -20.24 21.43
C PHE A 20 0.10 -20.43 21.15
N ARG A 21 0.56 -21.68 21.06
CA ARG A 21 1.96 -22.02 20.73
C ARG A 21 2.33 -21.73 19.27
N SER A 22 1.36 -21.74 18.35
CA SER A 22 1.56 -21.36 16.94
C SER A 22 1.74 -19.85 16.80
N GLN A 23 0.91 -19.08 17.51
CA GLN A 23 0.96 -17.61 17.48
C GLN A 23 2.27 -17.09 18.10
N SER A 24 2.66 -17.60 19.28
CA SER A 24 3.91 -17.22 19.95
C SER A 24 5.19 -17.49 19.11
N ARG A 25 5.20 -18.56 18.30
CA ARG A 25 6.35 -18.89 17.43
C ARG A 25 6.49 -18.00 16.20
N LYS A 26 5.40 -17.43 15.69
CA LYS A 26 5.43 -16.46 14.58
C LYS A 26 5.95 -15.10 15.07
N GLU A 27 5.50 -14.67 16.25
CA GLU A 27 5.94 -13.43 16.91
C GLU A 27 7.45 -13.42 17.22
N LEU A 28 8.01 -14.55 17.66
CA LEU A 28 9.44 -14.68 17.92
C LEU A 28 10.31 -14.53 16.65
N ARG A 29 9.81 -14.96 15.48
CA ARG A 29 10.53 -14.76 14.21
C ARG A 29 10.55 -13.31 13.76
N ILE A 30 9.49 -12.55 14.02
CA ILE A 30 9.42 -11.10 13.73
C ILE A 30 10.49 -10.36 14.55
N LYS A 31 10.62 -10.66 15.85
CA LYS A 31 11.66 -10.07 16.71
C LYS A 31 13.07 -10.38 16.24
N GLN A 32 13.31 -11.61 15.78
CA GLN A 32 14.62 -12.04 15.30
C GLN A 32 15.01 -11.37 13.97
N VAL A 33 14.05 -11.19 13.05
CA VAL A 33 14.28 -10.47 11.78
C VAL A 33 14.51 -8.97 11.99
N ILE A 34 13.80 -8.32 12.93
CA ILE A 34 13.99 -6.89 13.25
C ILE A 34 15.35 -6.64 13.92
N GLN A 35 15.87 -7.62 14.67
CA GLN A 35 17.11 -7.45 15.43
C GLN A 35 18.38 -7.79 14.63
N ASP A 36 18.32 -8.70 13.66
CA ASP A 36 19.51 -9.23 12.97
C ASP A 36 19.98 -8.41 11.73
N GLN A 37 19.25 -7.42 11.22
CA GLN A 37 19.59 -6.73 9.95
C GLN A 37 20.26 -5.34 10.06
N LYS A 38 20.84 -4.99 11.21
CA LYS A 38 21.86 -3.91 11.28
C LYS A 38 23.19 -4.42 10.68
N VAL A 39 23.37 -4.41 9.35
CA VAL A 39 24.64 -4.27 8.56
C VAL A 39 24.34 -4.48 7.04
N LYS A 40 24.72 -3.52 6.18
CA LYS A 40 24.65 -3.48 4.67
C LYS A 40 26.01 -3.93 4.03
N PRO A 41 26.25 -4.01 2.68
CA PRO A 41 25.41 -3.63 1.50
C PRO A 41 25.43 -4.59 0.27
N GLY A 42 24.59 -4.29 -0.73
CA GLY A 42 25.04 -4.25 -2.14
C GLY A 42 24.55 -5.35 -3.09
N GLY A 43 23.36 -5.17 -3.67
CA GLY A 43 22.94 -5.87 -4.88
C GLY A 43 22.17 -4.91 -5.78
N ARG A 44 22.70 -4.60 -6.96
CA ARG A 44 22.05 -3.71 -7.94
C ARG A 44 20.90 -4.47 -8.59
N THR A 45 19.71 -4.40 -8.02
CA THR A 45 18.48 -4.90 -8.63
C THR A 45 18.02 -3.91 -9.70
N ASN A 46 17.36 -4.42 -10.75
CA ASN A 46 16.69 -3.55 -11.72
C ASN A 46 15.77 -2.58 -10.96
N PRO A 47 15.84 -1.26 -11.21
CA PRO A 47 15.06 -0.26 -10.47
C PRO A 47 13.55 -0.50 -10.53
N THR A 48 13.10 -1.19 -11.58
CA THR A 48 11.68 -1.40 -11.90
C THR A 48 11.04 -2.57 -11.16
N MET A 49 11.80 -3.55 -10.64
CA MET A 49 11.20 -4.71 -9.97
C MET A 49 11.45 -4.66 -8.46
N PRO A 50 10.38 -4.51 -7.64
CA PRO A 50 10.49 -4.53 -6.19
C PRO A 50 11.05 -5.87 -5.69
N ASP A 51 12.01 -5.80 -4.78
CA ASP A 51 12.61 -6.94 -4.10
C ASP A 51 11.70 -7.42 -2.95
N PRO A 52 11.06 -8.60 -3.06
CA PRO A 52 10.13 -9.08 -2.05
C PRO A 52 10.83 -9.44 -0.73
N SER A 53 12.16 -9.63 -0.71
CA SER A 53 12.89 -9.97 0.52
C SER A 53 12.92 -8.83 1.55
N ARG A 54 12.62 -7.60 1.12
CA ARG A 54 12.61 -6.38 1.92
C ARG A 54 11.24 -6.04 2.49
N VAL A 55 10.24 -6.89 2.22
CA VAL A 55 8.86 -6.72 2.67
C VAL A 55 8.64 -7.50 3.97
N LEU A 56 8.24 -6.78 5.02
CA LEU A 56 7.85 -7.33 6.31
C LEU A 56 6.33 -7.27 6.46
N GLN A 57 5.72 -8.42 6.70
CA GLN A 57 4.31 -8.55 6.99
C GLN A 57 4.07 -8.26 8.48
N ILE A 58 3.42 -7.12 8.80
CA ILE A 58 3.24 -6.63 10.17
C ILE A 58 1.95 -7.15 10.79
N SER A 59 0.85 -7.12 10.05
CA SER A 59 -0.45 -7.59 10.52
C SER A 59 -1.25 -8.22 9.38
N TRP A 60 -2.14 -9.14 9.75
CA TRP A 60 -3.15 -9.69 8.84
C TRP A 60 -4.52 -9.04 9.02
N HIS A 61 -4.78 -8.41 10.18
CA HIS A 61 -6.04 -7.75 10.52
C HIS A 61 -5.75 -6.42 11.24
N PRO A 62 -5.66 -5.30 10.50
CA PRO A 62 -5.78 -5.20 9.04
C PRO A 62 -4.54 -5.76 8.34
N ARG A 63 -4.60 -5.96 7.03
CA ARG A 63 -3.43 -6.38 6.24
C ARG A 63 -2.44 -5.22 6.13
N VAL A 64 -1.28 -5.34 6.77
CA VAL A 64 -0.25 -4.29 6.85
C VAL A 64 1.11 -4.86 6.48
N PHE A 65 1.79 -4.18 5.55
CA PHE A 65 3.11 -4.55 5.03
C PHE A 65 4.05 -3.35 5.05
N LEU A 66 5.24 -3.53 5.60
CA LEU A 66 6.31 -2.56 5.60
C LEU A 66 7.36 -2.97 4.57
N TYR A 67 7.68 -2.09 3.63
CA TYR A 67 8.78 -2.25 2.70
C TYR A 67 9.97 -1.42 3.19
N GLN A 68 11.10 -2.07 3.46
CA GLN A 68 12.32 -1.41 3.93
C GLN A 68 13.15 -0.81 2.79
N ASP A 69 13.63 0.43 2.99
CA ASP A 69 14.28 1.29 1.99
C ASP A 69 13.71 1.15 0.56
N PHE A 70 12.38 1.29 0.47
CA PHE A 70 11.65 1.35 -0.79
C PHE A 70 12.11 2.53 -1.67
N LEU A 71 12.43 3.66 -1.05
CA LEU A 71 13.07 4.82 -1.66
C LEU A 71 14.53 4.92 -1.22
N SER A 72 15.40 5.37 -2.12
CA SER A 72 16.72 5.88 -1.82
C SER A 72 16.65 7.25 -1.12
N GLU A 73 17.76 7.67 -0.51
CA GLU A 73 17.81 8.97 0.16
C GLU A 73 17.63 10.13 -0.84
N GLU A 74 18.18 9.97 -2.05
CA GLU A 74 18.08 10.91 -3.15
C GLU A 74 16.63 11.05 -3.64
N GLU A 75 15.92 9.93 -3.85
CA GLU A 75 14.51 9.93 -4.25
C GLU A 75 13.61 10.58 -3.19
N CYS A 76 13.92 10.40 -1.90
CA CYS A 76 13.20 11.10 -0.85
C CYS A 76 13.37 12.62 -0.94
N ASP A 77 14.59 13.09 -1.20
CA ASP A 77 14.88 14.52 -1.28
C ASP A 77 14.27 15.15 -2.54
N GLU A 78 14.28 14.46 -3.68
CA GLU A 78 13.62 14.88 -4.92
C GLU A 78 12.09 14.94 -4.78
N LEU A 79 11.47 13.96 -4.11
CA LEU A 79 10.04 14.00 -3.81
C LEU A 79 9.67 15.20 -2.93
N MET A 80 10.49 15.51 -1.92
CA MET A 80 10.30 16.70 -1.08
C MET A 80 10.46 18.00 -1.88
N ALA A 81 11.32 18.02 -2.90
CA ALA A 81 11.47 19.14 -3.83
C ALA A 81 10.35 19.23 -4.88
N SER A 82 9.40 18.29 -4.89
CA SER A 82 8.25 18.24 -5.82
C SER A 82 8.64 18.11 -7.31
N GLU A 83 9.70 17.36 -7.61
CA GLU A 83 10.09 17.08 -8.99
C GLU A 83 9.11 16.11 -9.68
N LYS A 84 8.62 16.47 -10.88
CA LYS A 84 7.56 15.70 -11.56
C LYS A 84 8.04 14.39 -12.20
N THR A 85 9.30 14.32 -12.62
CA THR A 85 9.87 13.17 -13.34
C THR A 85 9.97 11.94 -12.44
N ILE A 86 10.41 12.13 -11.19
CA ILE A 86 10.56 11.03 -10.23
C ILE A 86 9.21 10.48 -9.73
N VAL A 87 8.17 11.32 -9.67
CA VAL A 87 6.84 10.90 -9.22
C VAL A 87 6.27 9.78 -10.10
N ALA A 88 6.44 9.87 -11.42
CA ALA A 88 5.93 8.84 -12.33
C ALA A 88 6.63 7.49 -12.13
N GLU A 89 7.97 7.50 -11.98
CA GLU A 89 8.75 6.29 -11.72
C GLU A 89 8.39 5.65 -10.37
N ILE A 90 8.21 6.48 -9.33
CA ILE A 90 7.82 6.01 -8.00
C ILE A 90 6.40 5.44 -8.01
N GLU A 91 5.45 6.08 -8.70
CA GLU A 91 4.08 5.56 -8.85
C GLU A 91 4.06 4.21 -9.57
N GLU A 92 4.87 4.03 -10.61
CA GLU A 92 5.02 2.74 -11.30
C GLU A 92 5.59 1.67 -10.38
N ARG A 93 6.62 2.00 -9.60
CA ARG A 93 7.20 1.08 -8.61
C ARG A 93 6.22 0.71 -7.50
N ILE A 94 5.37 1.64 -7.07
CA ILE A 94 4.27 1.36 -6.12
C ILE A 94 3.29 0.38 -6.76
N SER A 95 2.87 0.62 -8.01
CA SER A 95 1.96 -0.28 -8.72
C SER A 95 2.54 -1.68 -8.87
N ALA A 96 3.82 -1.80 -9.23
CA ALA A 96 4.52 -3.08 -9.35
C ALA A 96 4.61 -3.83 -8.01
N TRP A 97 4.80 -3.13 -6.88
CA TRP A 97 4.88 -3.75 -5.56
C TRP A 97 3.50 -4.15 -5.01
N THR A 98 2.53 -3.25 -5.14
CA THR A 98 1.20 -3.42 -4.55
C THR A 98 0.28 -4.28 -5.40
N PHE A 99 0.62 -4.47 -6.69
CA PHE A 99 -0.26 -5.02 -7.72
C PHE A 99 -1.55 -4.20 -7.89
N LEU A 100 -1.51 -2.92 -7.56
CA LEU A 100 -2.65 -2.00 -7.72
C LEU A 100 -2.40 -1.06 -8.91
N PRO A 101 -3.34 -0.98 -9.86
CA PRO A 101 -3.18 -0.16 -11.06
C PRO A 101 -3.13 1.32 -10.71
N ARG A 102 -2.26 2.07 -11.40
CA ARG A 102 -2.06 3.50 -11.20
C ARG A 102 -3.35 4.29 -11.49
N GLU A 103 -4.17 3.79 -12.40
CA GLU A 103 -5.43 4.37 -12.86
C GLU A 103 -6.48 4.41 -11.72
N ASN A 104 -6.36 3.49 -10.76
CA ASN A 104 -7.26 3.37 -9.62
C ASN A 104 -6.77 4.19 -8.42
N SER A 105 -5.94 5.21 -8.63
CA SER A 105 -5.32 5.95 -7.55
C SER A 105 -5.38 7.47 -7.75
N GLU A 106 -5.48 8.20 -6.64
CA GLU A 106 -5.23 9.64 -6.64
C GLU A 106 -3.75 9.92 -6.89
N PRO A 107 -3.36 11.07 -7.50
CA PRO A 107 -1.95 11.45 -7.62
C PRO A 107 -1.23 11.42 -6.27
N LEU A 108 0.06 11.02 -6.27
CA LEU A 108 0.89 11.02 -5.05
C LEU A 108 0.92 12.41 -4.41
N LYS A 109 0.52 12.52 -3.14
CA LYS A 109 0.50 13.78 -2.38
C LYS A 109 1.65 13.80 -1.40
N VAL A 110 2.47 14.86 -1.42
CA VAL A 110 3.58 15.06 -0.47
C VAL A 110 3.13 16.04 0.61
N LEU A 111 3.30 15.67 1.87
CA LEU A 111 2.92 16.49 3.03
C LEU A 111 4.10 16.59 4.02
N GLN A 112 4.21 17.74 4.68
CA GLN A 112 5.23 18.02 5.67
C GLN A 112 4.64 18.69 6.91
N TYR A 113 5.07 18.21 8.08
CA TYR A 113 4.63 18.68 9.39
C TYR A 113 5.84 18.91 10.31
N GLU A 114 5.71 19.89 11.20
CA GLU A 114 6.69 20.22 12.22
C GLU A 114 5.95 20.70 13.46
N GLY A 115 6.24 20.10 14.62
CA GLY A 115 5.68 20.50 15.92
C GLY A 115 4.16 20.35 16.00
N GLU A 116 3.71 19.20 16.50
CA GLU A 116 2.28 18.90 16.65
C GLU A 116 1.85 18.86 18.12
N ASP A 117 0.55 19.00 18.36
CA ASP A 117 -0.02 18.96 19.70
C ASP A 117 0.09 17.53 20.27
N PRO A 118 0.80 17.31 21.39
CA PRO A 118 0.99 16.00 21.99
C PRO A 118 -0.31 15.29 22.42
N GLU A 119 -1.39 16.04 22.62
CA GLU A 119 -2.68 15.50 23.09
C GLU A 119 -3.62 15.10 21.94
N GLN A 120 -3.24 15.38 20.69
CA GLN A 120 -4.08 15.11 19.52
C GLN A 120 -3.61 13.89 18.74
N THR A 121 -4.57 13.15 18.18
CA THR A 121 -4.31 12.12 17.19
C THR A 121 -4.64 12.64 15.80
N TYR A 122 -3.73 12.39 14.86
CA TYR A 122 -3.86 12.86 13.49
C TYR A 122 -4.29 11.71 12.58
N SER A 123 -4.94 12.03 11.47
CA SER A 123 -5.27 11.07 10.41
C SER A 123 -4.30 11.27 9.25
N TYR A 124 -3.89 10.19 8.58
CA TYR A 124 -3.19 10.28 7.31
C TYR A 124 -4.13 10.64 6.15
N LEU A 125 -5.44 10.43 6.33
CA LEU A 125 -6.47 10.83 5.39
C LEU A 125 -6.94 12.26 5.69
N ASP A 126 -6.89 13.12 4.66
CA ASP A 126 -7.42 14.47 4.71
C ASP A 126 -8.95 14.46 4.89
N LYS A 127 -9.43 15.02 6.01
CA LYS A 127 -10.87 15.18 6.28
C LYS A 127 -11.58 16.09 5.26
N ASN A 128 -10.82 16.90 4.53
CA ASN A 128 -11.29 17.88 3.54
C ASN A 128 -11.21 17.38 2.10
N SER A 129 -10.85 16.12 1.84
CA SER A 129 -10.94 15.55 0.49
C SER A 129 -12.41 15.31 0.13
N THR A 130 -13.05 16.35 -0.39
CA THR A 130 -14.45 16.38 -0.80
C THR A 130 -14.74 15.53 -2.04
N GLN A 131 -13.78 14.77 -2.58
CA GLN A 131 -13.85 14.37 -3.99
C GLN A 131 -14.32 12.93 -4.26
N LEU A 132 -14.40 12.04 -3.27
CA LEU A 132 -14.85 10.65 -3.50
C LEU A 132 -15.51 10.03 -2.25
N GLN A 133 -16.51 10.70 -1.65
CA GLN A 133 -17.24 10.12 -0.50
C GLN A 133 -17.99 8.82 -0.83
N ASP A 134 -18.21 8.51 -2.10
CA ASP A 134 -18.97 7.31 -2.53
C ASP A 134 -18.10 6.13 -3.02
N GLU A 135 -16.80 6.31 -3.25
CA GLU A 135 -15.94 5.22 -3.74
C GLU A 135 -15.14 4.60 -2.57
N PRO A 136 -15.31 3.30 -2.29
CA PRO A 136 -14.65 2.65 -1.17
C PRO A 136 -13.12 2.64 -1.37
N LEU A 137 -12.41 3.27 -0.44
CA LEU A 137 -10.95 3.23 -0.34
C LEU A 137 -10.51 1.77 -0.16
N MET A 138 -9.68 1.29 -1.08
CA MET A 138 -9.19 -0.09 -1.11
C MET A 138 -7.89 -0.24 -0.30
N ALA A 139 -6.93 0.66 -0.54
CA ALA A 139 -5.62 0.60 0.10
C ALA A 139 -4.96 1.98 0.19
N THR A 140 -4.06 2.10 1.15
CA THR A 140 -3.27 3.30 1.41
C THR A 140 -1.79 2.93 1.43
N VAL A 141 -0.98 3.68 0.68
CA VAL A 141 0.49 3.61 0.73
C VAL A 141 1.04 4.91 1.30
N ILE A 142 1.90 4.81 2.31
CA ILE A 142 2.63 5.92 2.92
C ILE A 142 4.11 5.73 2.66
N LEU A 143 4.77 6.71 2.05
CA LEU A 143 6.22 6.76 1.87
C LEU A 143 6.81 7.73 2.90
N TYR A 144 7.72 7.27 3.73
CA TYR A 144 8.37 8.15 4.71
C TYR A 144 9.57 8.86 4.06
N LEU A 145 9.50 10.19 3.98
CA LEU A 145 10.50 11.02 3.30
C LEU A 145 11.53 11.64 4.26
N SER A 146 11.24 11.63 5.57
CA SER A 146 12.17 12.08 6.59
C SER A 146 12.21 11.14 7.79
N ASN A 147 13.29 11.24 8.56
CA ASN A 147 13.41 10.58 9.86
C ASN A 147 12.75 11.43 10.94
N VAL A 148 11.98 10.78 11.82
CA VAL A 148 11.35 11.41 12.98
C VAL A 148 12.07 10.94 14.24
N THR A 149 12.56 11.89 15.06
CA THR A 149 13.30 11.57 16.29
C THR A 149 12.38 10.97 17.34
N SER A 150 11.18 11.55 17.52
CA SER A 150 10.17 11.09 18.48
C SER A 150 8.75 11.37 17.99
N GLY A 151 7.88 10.37 18.14
CA GLY A 151 6.48 10.44 17.69
C GLY A 151 6.26 9.97 16.25
N GLY A 152 5.13 10.37 15.66
CA GLY A 152 4.80 10.09 14.25
C GLY A 152 4.42 8.65 13.92
N GLN A 153 4.36 7.74 14.90
CA GLN A 153 4.03 6.34 14.65
C GLN A 153 2.58 6.19 14.17
N ILE A 154 2.33 5.20 13.31
CA ILE A 154 0.97 4.81 12.95
C ILE A 154 0.45 3.77 13.93
N LEU A 155 -0.80 3.94 14.33
CA LEU A 155 -1.55 3.06 15.22
C LEU A 155 -2.77 2.52 14.49
N PHE A 156 -3.16 1.30 14.81
CA PHE A 156 -4.40 0.67 14.34
C PHE A 156 -5.26 0.28 15.55
N PRO A 157 -6.06 1.22 16.11
CA PRO A 157 -6.70 1.05 17.42
C PRO A 157 -7.60 -0.18 17.57
N LYS A 158 -8.20 -0.64 16.47
CA LYS A 158 -9.11 -1.79 16.43
C LYS A 158 -8.42 -3.11 16.01
N SER A 159 -7.13 -3.08 15.72
CA SER A 159 -6.37 -4.26 15.29
C SER A 159 -5.94 -5.14 16.47
N THR A 160 -5.51 -6.37 16.19
CA THR A 160 -4.88 -7.25 17.19
C THR A 160 -3.53 -6.75 17.68
N CYS A 161 -2.96 -5.78 16.98
CA CYS A 161 -1.66 -5.16 17.22
C CYS A 161 -1.77 -3.84 18.03
N SER A 162 -2.93 -3.59 18.63
CA SER A 162 -3.30 -2.30 19.17
C SER A 162 -2.82 -2.05 20.60
N GLU A 163 -2.17 -0.90 20.79
CA GLU A 163 -2.27 -0.13 22.02
C GLU A 163 -3.03 1.16 21.71
N SER A 164 -3.86 1.61 22.65
CA SER A 164 -4.62 2.87 22.52
C SER A 164 -3.75 4.12 22.64
N ASN A 165 -2.50 3.96 23.08
CA ASN A 165 -1.60 5.04 23.43
C ASN A 165 -0.40 5.04 22.48
N CYS A 166 0.23 6.19 22.30
CA CYS A 166 1.48 6.35 21.54
C CYS A 166 2.72 5.74 22.24
N GLY A 167 2.52 4.68 23.00
CA GLY A 167 3.56 3.91 23.67
C GLY A 167 4.29 2.95 22.72
N GLU A 168 5.34 2.34 23.24
CA GLU A 168 6.06 1.29 22.52
C GLU A 168 5.33 -0.04 22.68
N SER A 169 4.77 -0.53 21.57
CA SER A 169 4.15 -1.85 21.47
C SER A 169 4.92 -2.71 20.46
N ASN A 170 4.65 -4.02 20.45
CA ASN A 170 5.33 -4.95 19.54
C ASN A 170 5.02 -4.70 18.05
N CYS A 171 3.95 -3.95 17.73
CA CYS A 171 3.55 -3.64 16.35
C CYS A 171 3.68 -2.16 16.00
N THR A 172 4.35 -1.35 16.83
CA THR A 172 4.57 0.07 16.57
C THR A 172 5.46 0.25 15.34
N ILE A 173 4.92 0.87 14.30
CA ILE A 173 5.67 1.21 13.09
C ILE A 173 6.14 2.66 13.20
N LYS A 174 7.44 2.85 13.38
CA LYS A 174 8.08 4.17 13.45
C LYS A 174 8.40 4.69 12.04
N PRO A 175 8.12 5.97 11.72
CA PRO A 175 8.54 6.59 10.47
C PRO A 175 10.05 6.52 10.31
N THR A 176 10.52 5.91 9.23
CA THR A 176 11.95 5.83 8.90
C THR A 176 12.11 6.21 7.44
N LYS A 177 12.97 7.20 7.15
CA LYS A 177 13.22 7.71 5.80
C LYS A 177 13.52 6.55 4.86
N GLY A 178 12.86 6.55 3.70
CA GLY A 178 13.00 5.53 2.67
C GLY A 178 12.03 4.36 2.79
N ASN A 179 11.45 4.09 3.96
CA ASN A 179 10.50 2.99 4.12
C ASN A 179 9.13 3.36 3.52
N ALA A 180 8.44 2.34 3.01
CA ALA A 180 7.05 2.45 2.56
C ALA A 180 6.15 1.54 3.40
N LEU A 181 4.95 2.02 3.74
CA LEU A 181 3.93 1.28 4.44
C LEU A 181 2.72 1.10 3.53
N LEU A 182 2.28 -0.13 3.32
CA LEU A 182 1.03 -0.47 2.65
C LEU A 182 0.08 -1.06 3.69
N PHE A 183 -1.15 -0.56 3.72
CA PHE A 183 -2.24 -1.24 4.41
C PHE A 183 -3.53 -1.19 3.59
N PHE A 184 -4.34 -2.23 3.74
CA PHE A 184 -5.62 -2.33 3.05
C PHE A 184 -6.76 -1.80 3.93
N ASN A 185 -7.59 -0.94 3.34
CA ASN A 185 -8.78 -0.38 3.95
C ASN A 185 -10.03 -1.25 3.73
N SER A 186 -9.94 -2.22 2.81
CA SER A 186 -11.01 -3.15 2.47
C SER A 186 -10.56 -4.62 2.59
N ASN A 187 -11.52 -5.49 2.88
CA ASN A 187 -11.38 -6.95 2.86
C ASN A 187 -11.26 -7.49 1.42
N LEU A 188 -10.96 -8.79 1.29
CA LEU A 188 -10.86 -9.46 -0.01
C LEU A 188 -12.20 -9.53 -0.79
N ASP A 189 -13.31 -9.42 -0.07
CA ASP A 189 -14.67 -9.36 -0.63
C ASP A 189 -15.13 -7.92 -0.94
N ALA A 190 -14.19 -6.96 -0.95
CA ALA A 190 -14.44 -5.54 -1.17
C ALA A 190 -15.30 -4.84 -0.09
N THR A 191 -15.59 -5.50 1.04
CA THR A 191 -16.22 -4.82 2.18
C THR A 191 -15.20 -3.97 2.94
N PRO A 192 -15.59 -2.84 3.55
CA PRO A 192 -14.70 -2.07 4.42
C PRO A 192 -14.14 -2.91 5.57
N ASP A 193 -12.84 -2.79 5.85
CA ASP A 193 -12.19 -3.45 6.99
C ASP A 193 -12.18 -2.51 8.20
N ASP A 194 -13.06 -2.74 9.17
CA ASP A 194 -13.14 -1.94 10.40
C ASP A 194 -11.83 -1.93 11.21
N THR A 195 -11.00 -2.97 11.08
CA THR A 195 -9.71 -3.06 11.78
C THR A 195 -8.65 -2.15 11.16
N SER A 196 -8.88 -1.69 9.92
CA SER A 196 -8.02 -0.74 9.19
C SER A 196 -8.13 0.71 9.67
N SER A 197 -9.04 0.98 10.61
CA SER A 197 -9.09 2.26 11.33
C SER A 197 -7.72 2.55 11.92
N HIS A 198 -7.16 3.70 11.55
CA HIS A 198 -5.80 4.08 11.90
C HIS A 198 -5.72 5.51 12.41
N ALA A 199 -4.69 5.76 13.20
CA ALA A 199 -4.34 7.07 13.72
C ALA A 199 -2.82 7.26 13.65
N ARG A 200 -2.39 8.51 13.59
CA ARG A 200 -0.99 8.91 13.66
C ARG A 200 -0.74 9.61 14.98
N CYS A 201 0.30 9.17 15.67
CA CYS A 201 0.81 9.84 16.85
C CYS A 201 1.41 11.21 16.49
N PRO A 202 1.29 12.21 17.38
CA PRO A 202 1.85 13.53 17.15
C PRO A 202 3.37 13.44 17.01
N VAL A 203 3.92 14.29 16.15
CA VAL A 203 5.37 14.48 16.02
C VAL A 203 5.83 15.39 17.15
N ILE A 204 6.52 14.80 18.13
CA ILE A 204 7.00 15.51 19.32
C ILE A 204 8.33 16.20 19.05
N GLU A 205 9.23 15.51 18.33
CA GLU A 205 10.55 16.04 18.00
C GLU A 205 10.96 15.68 16.57
N GLY A 206 11.36 16.70 15.81
CA GLY A 206 11.79 16.59 14.42
C GLY A 206 10.74 17.09 13.43
N LYS A 207 11.05 16.91 12.14
CA LYS A 207 10.16 17.23 11.02
C LYS A 207 9.74 15.95 10.33
N MET A 208 8.44 15.78 10.12
CA MET A 208 7.89 14.62 9.44
C MET A 208 7.43 15.00 8.04
N GLY A 209 8.13 14.48 7.03
CA GLY A 209 7.71 14.49 5.64
C GLY A 209 7.27 13.10 5.22
N TYR A 210 6.12 13.00 4.57
CA TYR A 210 5.66 11.76 3.96
C TYR A 210 4.91 12.03 2.66
N ALA A 211 4.93 11.06 1.76
CA ALA A 211 4.04 11.02 0.61
C ALA A 211 2.94 9.97 0.82
N ILE A 212 1.73 10.24 0.35
CA ILE A 212 0.60 9.32 0.46
C ILE A 212 -0.03 9.07 -0.91
N LYS A 213 -0.35 7.79 -1.15
CA LYS A 213 -1.02 7.30 -2.35
C LYS A 213 -2.26 6.53 -1.92
N LEU A 214 -3.42 6.95 -2.43
CA LEU A 214 -4.72 6.36 -2.11
C LEU A 214 -5.22 5.57 -3.31
N PHE A 215 -5.62 4.31 -3.09
CA PHE A 215 -6.15 3.40 -4.10
C PHE A 215 -7.62 3.11 -3.84
N TYR A 216 -8.43 3.15 -4.89
CA TYR A 216 -9.87 2.92 -4.89
C TYR A 216 -10.22 1.66 -5.69
N LEU A 217 -11.41 1.08 -5.46
CA LEU A 217 -11.83 -0.13 -6.19
C LEU A 217 -12.08 0.12 -7.69
N LYS A 218 -12.41 1.36 -8.08
CA LYS A 218 -12.58 1.77 -9.48
C LYS A 218 -11.54 2.78 -9.87
N ALA A 219 -11.30 2.89 -11.18
CA ALA A 219 -10.56 4.01 -11.74
C ALA A 219 -11.18 5.31 -11.22
N VAL A 220 -10.38 6.16 -10.59
CA VAL A 220 -10.83 7.50 -10.21
C VAL A 220 -11.20 8.17 -11.52
N SER A 221 -12.49 8.44 -11.74
CA SER A 221 -13.02 8.83 -13.04
C SER A 221 -12.19 9.97 -13.60
N ARG A 222 -11.29 9.63 -14.53
CA ARG A 222 -10.54 10.56 -15.37
C ARG A 222 -11.46 11.16 -16.45
N ALA A 223 -12.76 11.20 -16.15
CA ALA A 223 -13.86 11.50 -17.05
C ALA A 223 -13.92 12.98 -17.46
N GLU A 224 -13.07 13.85 -16.90
CA GLU A 224 -13.16 15.30 -17.19
C GLU A 224 -11.83 15.97 -17.59
N ARG A 225 -10.70 15.25 -17.71
CA ARG A 225 -9.42 15.89 -18.11
C ARG A 225 -8.82 15.48 -19.45
N ASP A 226 -9.20 14.34 -20.01
CA ASP A 226 -8.67 13.90 -21.32
C ASP A 226 -9.73 13.93 -22.44
N ALA A 227 -10.92 14.52 -22.19
CA ALA A 227 -11.99 14.69 -23.18
C ALA A 227 -11.78 15.90 -24.12
N ILE A 228 -10.52 16.23 -24.46
CA ILE A 228 -10.19 17.19 -25.51
C ILE A 228 -9.06 16.60 -26.36
N VAL A 229 -9.47 15.99 -27.49
CA VAL A 229 -8.71 15.68 -28.72
C VAL A 229 -7.76 14.46 -28.59
N SER A 230 -7.93 13.35 -29.32
CA SER A 230 -8.25 13.23 -30.75
C SER A 230 -9.15 12.04 -31.09
N ASP A 231 -9.97 12.22 -32.11
CA ASP A 231 -10.66 11.19 -32.91
C ASP A 231 -9.68 10.30 -33.72
N ASP A 232 -8.39 10.35 -33.42
CA ASP A 232 -7.36 9.60 -34.13
C ASP A 232 -7.24 8.20 -33.54
N CYS A 233 -7.68 7.20 -34.30
CA CYS A 233 -7.44 5.80 -34.01
C CYS A 233 -5.94 5.48 -34.08
N VAL A 234 -5.30 5.40 -32.92
CA VAL A 234 -3.88 5.05 -32.80
C VAL A 234 -3.68 3.85 -31.90
N ASP A 235 -2.60 3.12 -32.13
CA ASP A 235 -2.12 2.12 -31.18
C ASP A 235 -1.29 2.85 -30.11
N GLU A 236 -1.46 2.47 -28.85
CA GLU A 236 -0.75 3.04 -27.70
C GLU A 236 0.56 2.29 -27.39
N ASP A 237 0.78 1.12 -28.00
CA ASP A 237 1.98 0.29 -27.82
C ASP A 237 2.62 -0.11 -29.17
N ASP A 238 3.94 -0.03 -29.26
CA ASP A 238 4.71 -0.38 -30.46
C ASP A 238 4.60 -1.87 -30.86
N ASN A 239 4.22 -2.75 -29.92
CA ASN A 239 4.04 -4.17 -30.16
C ASN A 239 2.65 -4.54 -30.68
N CYS A 240 1.71 -3.59 -30.74
CA CYS A 240 0.34 -3.85 -31.21
C CYS A 240 0.27 -4.59 -32.56
N PRO A 241 1.10 -4.27 -33.59
CA PRO A 241 1.10 -5.02 -34.85
C PRO A 241 1.51 -6.48 -34.68
N ARG A 242 2.49 -6.75 -33.80
CA ARG A 242 2.98 -8.10 -33.53
C ARG A 242 1.93 -8.92 -32.79
N TRP A 243 1.27 -8.35 -31.79
CA TRP A 243 0.21 -9.01 -31.02
C TRP A 243 -1.03 -9.28 -31.88
N ALA A 244 -1.42 -8.32 -32.72
CA ALA A 244 -2.49 -8.52 -33.69
C ALA A 244 -2.15 -9.66 -34.66
N ALA A 245 -0.91 -9.71 -35.17
CA ALA A 245 -0.46 -10.76 -36.10
C ALA A 245 -0.50 -12.18 -35.51
N ILE A 246 -0.33 -12.33 -34.18
CA ILE A 246 -0.42 -13.62 -33.49
C ILE A 246 -1.84 -13.92 -32.96
N GLY A 247 -2.82 -13.06 -33.26
CA GLY A 247 -4.24 -13.29 -32.99
C GLY A 247 -4.74 -12.77 -31.64
N GLU A 248 -4.02 -11.85 -30.97
CA GLU A 248 -4.44 -11.32 -29.67
C GLU A 248 -5.75 -10.52 -29.74
N CYS A 249 -6.10 -9.95 -30.89
CA CYS A 249 -7.37 -9.22 -31.05
C CYS A 249 -8.59 -10.09 -30.68
N SER A 250 -8.53 -11.41 -30.92
CA SER A 250 -9.60 -12.34 -30.56
C SER A 250 -9.37 -13.02 -29.21
N ARG A 251 -8.11 -13.23 -28.82
CA ARG A 251 -7.75 -13.95 -27.59
C ARG A 251 -7.77 -13.06 -26.35
N ASN A 252 -7.54 -11.76 -26.55
CA ASN A 252 -7.50 -10.73 -25.52
C ASN A 252 -8.23 -9.45 -25.99
N PRO A 253 -9.54 -9.55 -26.30
CA PRO A 253 -10.28 -8.46 -26.95
C PRO A 253 -10.41 -7.22 -26.05
N VAL A 254 -10.46 -7.38 -24.72
CA VAL A 254 -10.62 -6.25 -23.80
C VAL A 254 -9.38 -5.37 -23.77
N PHE A 255 -8.18 -5.95 -23.75
CA PHE A 255 -6.93 -5.18 -23.80
C PHE A 255 -6.69 -4.61 -25.20
N MET A 256 -6.92 -5.41 -26.24
CA MET A 256 -6.57 -5.04 -27.60
C MET A 256 -7.57 -4.05 -28.21
N VAL A 257 -8.87 -4.32 -28.08
CA VAL A 257 -9.95 -3.54 -28.70
C VAL A 257 -10.67 -2.64 -27.70
N GLY A 258 -10.87 -3.13 -26.48
CA GLY A 258 -11.57 -2.40 -25.43
C GLY A 258 -12.93 -3.00 -25.08
N SER A 259 -13.67 -2.26 -24.28
CA SER A 259 -15.04 -2.52 -23.85
C SER A 259 -15.88 -1.24 -24.05
N PRO A 260 -17.19 -1.25 -23.80
CA PRO A 260 -18.03 -0.05 -23.93
C PRO A 260 -17.56 1.15 -23.11
N ASP A 261 -16.85 0.91 -22.00
CA ASP A 261 -16.39 1.94 -21.06
C ASP A 261 -14.87 2.17 -21.10
N TYR A 262 -14.14 1.47 -21.98
CA TYR A 262 -12.68 1.49 -22.03
C TYR A 262 -12.18 1.26 -23.46
N TYR A 263 -11.33 2.15 -23.97
CA TYR A 263 -10.69 1.94 -25.26
C TYR A 263 -9.48 1.02 -25.10
N GLY A 264 -9.38 -0.01 -25.94
CA GLY A 264 -8.22 -0.90 -25.95
C GLY A 264 -6.95 -0.22 -26.48
N THR A 265 -5.81 -0.75 -26.05
CA THR A 265 -4.46 -0.26 -26.36
C THR A 265 -4.09 -0.42 -27.83
N CYS A 266 -4.67 -1.40 -28.54
CA CYS A 266 -4.24 -1.80 -29.89
C CYS A 266 -5.37 -1.73 -30.93
N ARG A 267 -6.27 -0.76 -30.79
CA ARG A 267 -7.50 -0.67 -31.60
C ARG A 267 -7.23 -0.55 -33.09
N ARG A 268 -6.18 0.19 -33.48
CA ARG A 268 -5.78 0.37 -34.88
C ARG A 268 -5.23 -0.93 -35.45
N SER A 269 -4.33 -1.59 -34.74
CA SER A 269 -3.79 -2.90 -35.15
C SER A 269 -4.86 -3.99 -35.23
N CYS A 270 -5.94 -3.88 -34.44
CA CYS A 270 -7.08 -4.78 -34.48
C CYS A 270 -8.22 -4.32 -35.40
N SER A 271 -8.05 -3.22 -36.14
CA SER A 271 -9.08 -2.65 -37.03
C SER A 271 -10.43 -2.40 -36.33
N ALA A 272 -10.39 -2.08 -35.04
CA ALA A 272 -11.55 -1.70 -34.24
C ALA A 272 -11.85 -0.18 -34.29
N CYS A 273 -10.93 0.53 -34.93
CA CYS A 273 -11.04 1.78 -35.65
C CYS A 273 -9.90 1.72 -36.71
#